data_AF-A0AA36MHV8-F1
#
_entry.id   AF-A0AA36MHV8-F1
#
_cell.length_a   1.000
_cell.length_b   1.000
_cell.length_c   1.000
_cell.angle_alpha   90.00
_cell.angle_beta   90.00
_cell.angle_gamma   90.00
#
_symmetry.space_group_name_H-M   'P 1'
#
loop_
_entity.id
_entity.type
_entity.pdbx_description
1 polymer ?
#
loop_
_entity_poly.entity_id
_entity_poly.type
_entity_poly.pdbx_seq_one_letter_code
_entity_poly.pdbx_strand_id
1 'polypeptide(L)'
;MTLTVSMEDMELFPKDSHLNTEPQSTHVDLDSFIQMCAALDRLWWSRLVISVRGYVVNYVQNDDEILFHTDDAFISIHRFLAEEAAEKSLGEQGIFVADLDAIVTYPLLNETLLALTSSRQTTNPFYDKQVESSFTRVFGKPNDATYRVANGQKHAYVVFMRVLCILQERWKAESKSRKSIRFETDPEWQPDDRVVLFQEFYQGNRTWVLLDFDRYILAQWRPRGSEVIFGASFVEKKMRAGMQLCAWCGMIEQQRNQFTQFVEDKVVCSPQCWQMLEGSDEKSISTG
;
A
#
# COMPACT_ATOMS: atom_id res chain seq x y z
N MET A 1 16.27 -7.42 13.97
CA MET A 1 16.70 -6.23 13.20
C MET A 1 15.48 -5.37 13.05
N THR A 2 15.55 -4.08 13.34
CA THR A 2 14.37 -3.21 13.35
C THR A 2 14.56 -2.20 12.22
N LEU A 3 14.18 -2.60 11.01
CA LEU A 3 14.24 -1.71 9.86
C LEU A 3 13.07 -0.74 9.93
N THR A 4 13.28 0.46 10.50
CA THR A 4 12.19 1.41 10.73
C THR A 4 11.75 2.10 9.44
N VAL A 5 10.44 2.22 9.25
CA VAL A 5 9.82 3.02 8.18
C VAL A 5 9.05 4.16 8.85
N SER A 6 9.38 5.41 8.51
CA SER A 6 8.76 6.60 9.09
C SER A 6 8.47 7.63 8.01
N MET A 7 7.28 8.23 8.02
CA MET A 7 6.89 9.31 7.09
C MET A 7 7.67 10.63 7.31
N GLU A 8 8.38 10.74 8.43
CA GLU A 8 9.31 11.84 8.70
C GLU A 8 10.72 11.59 8.15
N ASP A 9 10.98 10.38 7.66
CA ASP A 9 12.23 10.05 7.00
C ASP A 9 12.27 10.67 5.59
N MET A 10 12.91 11.83 5.49
CA MET A 10 13.03 12.60 4.25
C MET A 10 13.80 11.88 3.14
N GLU A 11 14.57 10.83 3.46
CA GLU A 11 15.23 10.00 2.44
C GLU A 11 14.21 9.05 1.79
N LEU A 12 13.30 8.48 2.58
CA LEU A 12 12.24 7.60 2.08
C LEU A 12 11.07 8.41 1.47
N PHE A 13 10.71 9.52 2.09
CA PHE A 13 9.52 10.33 1.77
C PHE A 13 9.89 11.82 1.68
N PRO A 14 10.61 12.24 0.62
CA PRO A 14 10.99 13.63 0.44
C PRO A 14 9.74 14.52 0.29
N LYS A 15 9.71 15.64 1.02
CA LYS A 15 8.54 16.56 1.04
C LYS A 15 8.67 17.63 -0.05
N ASP A 16 8.93 17.18 -1.28
CA ASP A 16 9.08 18.05 -2.44
C ASP A 16 7.73 18.54 -2.97
N SER A 17 7.75 19.56 -3.84
CA SER A 17 6.52 20.11 -4.47
C SER A 17 5.87 19.16 -5.48
N HIS A 18 6.63 18.16 -5.95
CA HIS A 18 6.19 17.20 -6.96
C HIS A 18 6.71 15.80 -6.61
N LEU A 19 5.95 14.78 -7.01
CA LEU A 19 6.38 13.41 -6.85
C LEU A 19 7.55 13.14 -7.80
N ASN A 20 8.72 12.81 -7.26
CA ASN A 20 9.83 12.38 -8.09
C ASN A 20 9.54 11.00 -8.69
N THR A 21 9.26 10.96 -9.99
CA THR A 21 9.03 9.74 -10.76
C THR A 21 10.18 9.41 -11.71
N GLU A 22 11.35 10.03 -11.54
CA GLU A 22 12.51 9.72 -12.38
C GLU A 22 12.86 8.24 -12.28
N PRO A 23 13.19 7.57 -13.42
CA PRO A 23 13.59 6.18 -13.43
C PRO A 23 14.72 5.94 -12.45
N GLN A 24 14.67 4.82 -11.74
CA GLN A 24 15.77 4.44 -10.86
C GLN A 24 16.93 3.91 -11.67
N SER A 25 18.14 4.35 -11.32
CA SER A 25 19.38 3.74 -11.82
C SER A 25 19.82 2.53 -11.01
N THR A 26 19.28 2.38 -9.79
CA THR A 26 19.68 1.34 -8.85
C THR A 26 18.70 0.18 -8.96
N HIS A 27 19.24 -1.00 -9.24
CA HIS A 27 18.50 -2.25 -9.28
C HIS A 27 18.33 -2.86 -7.88
N VAL A 28 17.22 -3.55 -7.66
CA VAL A 28 17.02 -4.37 -6.47
C VAL A 28 17.95 -5.58 -6.49
N ASP A 29 18.67 -5.81 -5.39
CA ASP A 29 19.39 -7.07 -5.18
C ASP A 29 18.42 -8.15 -4.72
N LEU A 30 18.09 -9.09 -5.61
CA LEU A 30 17.10 -10.14 -5.34
C LEU A 30 17.50 -11.05 -4.16
N ASP A 31 18.80 -11.30 -3.97
CA ASP A 31 19.27 -12.14 -2.86
C ASP A 31 19.00 -11.48 -1.51
N SER A 32 19.28 -10.19 -1.40
CA SER A 32 18.95 -9.41 -0.19
C SER A 32 17.45 -9.27 0.01
N PHE A 33 16.67 -9.11 -1.08
CA PHE A 33 15.21 -9.07 -0.98
C PHE A 33 14.64 -10.38 -0.43
N ILE A 34 15.08 -11.53 -0.93
CA ILE A 34 14.66 -12.85 -0.42
C ILE A 34 15.00 -13.00 1.07
N GLN A 35 16.19 -12.54 1.48
CA GLN A 35 16.57 -12.54 2.90
C GLN A 35 15.69 -11.63 3.75
N MET A 36 15.33 -10.45 3.24
CA MET A 36 14.39 -9.53 3.91
C MET A 36 13.01 -10.18 4.05
N CYS A 37 12.47 -10.81 3.01
CA CYS A 37 11.19 -11.52 3.06
C CYS A 37 11.19 -12.64 4.10
N ALA A 38 12.30 -13.35 4.25
CA ALA A 38 12.43 -14.40 5.26
C ALA A 38 12.58 -13.86 6.69
N ALA A 39 13.08 -12.63 6.86
CA ALA A 39 13.43 -12.06 8.16
C ALA A 39 12.41 -11.04 8.71
N LEU A 40 11.63 -10.39 7.83
CA LEU A 40 10.63 -9.39 8.19
C LEU A 40 9.24 -10.01 8.18
N ASP A 41 8.42 -9.66 9.16
CA ASP A 41 7.05 -10.16 9.24
C ASP A 41 6.11 -9.49 8.24
N ARG A 42 4.94 -10.10 8.06
CA ARG A 42 3.90 -9.61 7.15
C ARG A 42 3.38 -8.23 7.52
N LEU A 43 3.35 -7.93 8.82
CA LEU A 43 2.88 -6.65 9.33
C LEU A 43 3.84 -5.54 8.90
N TRP A 44 5.15 -5.79 8.93
CA TRP A 44 6.17 -4.89 8.44
C TRP A 44 5.98 -4.58 6.96
N TRP A 45 5.80 -5.60 6.12
CA TRP A 45 5.55 -5.41 4.68
C TRP A 45 4.25 -4.63 4.42
N SER A 46 3.18 -4.93 5.17
CA SER A 46 1.94 -4.18 5.07
C SER A 46 2.12 -2.71 5.46
N ARG A 47 2.90 -2.42 6.51
CA ARG A 47 3.20 -1.06 6.97
C ARG A 47 4.02 -0.29 5.93
N LEU A 48 5.00 -0.94 5.30
CA LEU A 48 5.76 -0.34 4.22
C LEU A 48 4.82 0.06 3.07
N VAL A 49 4.00 -0.87 2.59
CA VAL A 49 3.09 -0.62 1.47
C VAL A 49 2.11 0.51 1.78
N ILE A 50 1.54 0.51 2.98
CA ILE A 50 0.64 1.58 3.46
C ILE A 50 1.33 2.94 3.49
N SER A 51 2.56 3.00 4.02
CA SER A 51 3.31 4.26 4.15
C SER A 51 3.63 4.85 2.78
N VAL A 52 4.15 4.02 1.87
CA VAL A 52 4.45 4.43 0.50
C VAL A 52 3.17 4.86 -0.24
N ARG A 53 2.07 4.11 -0.08
CA ARG A 53 0.78 4.50 -0.67
C ARG A 53 0.33 5.85 -0.17
N GLY A 54 0.33 6.06 1.15
CA GLY A 54 -0.05 7.33 1.77
C GLY A 54 0.77 8.50 1.24
N TYR A 55 2.08 8.29 1.06
CA TYR A 55 2.95 9.27 0.43
C TYR A 55 2.54 9.57 -1.03
N VAL A 56 2.39 8.55 -1.88
CA VAL A 56 2.12 8.73 -3.31
C VAL A 56 0.76 9.37 -3.57
N VAL A 57 -0.30 8.95 -2.87
CA VAL A 57 -1.65 9.47 -3.14
C VAL A 57 -1.78 10.96 -2.89
N ASN A 58 -1.01 11.52 -1.96
CA ASN A 58 -1.00 12.98 -1.73
C ASN A 58 -0.63 13.78 -2.98
N TYR A 59 0.14 13.19 -3.90
CA TYR A 59 0.56 13.84 -5.14
C TYR A 59 -0.36 13.57 -6.33
N VAL A 60 -1.10 12.45 -6.31
CA VAL A 60 -1.95 12.03 -7.44
C VAL A 60 -3.45 12.14 -7.17
N GLN A 61 -3.86 12.53 -5.95
CA GLN A 61 -5.27 12.60 -5.52
C GLN A 61 -6.19 13.49 -6.36
N ASN A 62 -5.64 14.42 -7.16
CA ASN A 62 -6.43 15.33 -7.99
C ASN A 62 -6.80 14.73 -9.36
N ASP A 63 -6.32 13.52 -9.67
CA ASP A 63 -6.64 12.79 -10.90
C ASP A 63 -7.24 11.43 -10.54
N ASP A 64 -8.57 11.30 -10.69
CA ASP A 64 -9.32 10.11 -10.27
C ASP A 64 -8.87 8.84 -11.00
N GLU A 65 -8.50 8.93 -12.28
CA GLU A 65 -8.06 7.77 -13.08
C GLU A 65 -6.67 7.31 -12.63
N ILE A 66 -5.74 8.26 -12.44
CA ILE A 66 -4.40 7.95 -11.92
C ILE A 66 -4.49 7.41 -10.49
N LEU A 67 -5.33 8.00 -9.63
CA LEU A 67 -5.52 7.55 -8.26
C LEU A 67 -6.06 6.12 -8.21
N PHE A 68 -7.08 5.80 -9.03
CA PHE A 68 -7.64 4.45 -9.13
C PHE A 68 -6.58 3.42 -9.53
N HIS A 69 -5.81 3.70 -10.59
CA HIS A 69 -4.73 2.82 -11.03
C HIS A 69 -3.61 2.71 -10.00
N THR A 70 -3.24 3.82 -9.35
CA THR A 70 -2.24 3.83 -8.28
C THR A 70 -2.64 2.92 -7.11
N ASP A 71 -3.90 2.97 -6.69
CA ASP A 71 -4.41 2.09 -5.64
C ASP A 71 -4.42 0.62 -6.06
N ASP A 72 -4.79 0.31 -7.30
CA ASP A 72 -4.74 -1.05 -7.85
C ASP A 72 -3.32 -1.62 -7.88
N ALA A 73 -2.33 -0.78 -8.17
CA ALA A 73 -0.92 -1.16 -8.04
C ALA A 73 -0.53 -1.47 -6.59
N PHE A 74 -0.94 -0.65 -5.61
CA PHE A 74 -0.65 -0.92 -4.20
C PHE A 74 -1.39 -2.14 -3.65
N ILE A 75 -2.60 -2.41 -4.12
CA ILE A 75 -3.31 -3.66 -3.87
C ILE A 75 -2.43 -4.83 -4.34
N SER A 76 -1.96 -4.78 -5.59
CA SER A 76 -1.09 -5.82 -6.15
C SER A 76 0.19 -6.01 -5.36
N ILE A 77 0.89 -4.93 -5.00
CA ILE A 77 2.12 -4.99 -4.19
C ILE A 77 1.84 -5.66 -2.84
N HIS A 78 0.79 -5.22 -2.13
CA HIS A 78 0.40 -5.81 -0.85
C HIS A 78 0.05 -7.30 -1.00
N ARG A 79 -0.60 -7.67 -2.10
CA ARG A 79 -0.96 -9.05 -2.45
C ARG A 79 0.23 -9.99 -2.61
N PHE A 80 1.36 -9.45 -3.05
CA PHE A 80 2.59 -10.23 -3.18
C PHE A 80 3.41 -10.23 -1.89
N LEU A 81 3.38 -9.15 -1.10
CA LEU A 81 4.31 -8.96 0.02
C LEU A 81 3.73 -9.23 1.42
N ALA A 82 2.41 -9.11 1.62
CA ALA A 82 1.82 -9.07 2.97
C ALA A 82 0.61 -9.99 3.21
N GLU A 83 -0.03 -10.55 2.18
CA GLU A 83 -1.21 -11.43 2.33
C GLU A 83 -0.92 -12.86 2.85
N GLU A 84 -1.92 -13.50 3.49
CA GLU A 84 -1.83 -14.83 4.15
C GLU A 84 -2.12 -15.99 3.21
N ALA A 85 -3.06 -15.81 2.29
CA ALA A 85 -3.42 -16.83 1.28
C ALA A 85 -2.31 -17.04 0.23
N ALA A 86 -1.23 -16.29 0.37
CA ALA A 86 0.02 -16.46 -0.32
C ALA A 86 0.98 -17.29 0.55
N GLU A 87 0.81 -18.61 0.57
CA GLU A 87 1.99 -19.49 0.44
C GLU A 87 2.60 -19.30 -0.97
N LYS A 88 2.74 -18.05 -1.42
CA LYS A 88 3.51 -17.72 -2.61
C LYS A 88 4.92 -18.07 -2.23
N SER A 89 5.52 -18.98 -2.99
CA SER A 89 6.92 -19.30 -2.76
C SER A 89 7.73 -17.99 -2.78
N LEU A 90 8.81 -17.92 -2.00
CA LEU A 90 9.78 -16.81 -2.10
C LEU A 90 10.19 -16.52 -3.57
N GLY A 91 10.11 -17.55 -4.43
CA GLY A 91 10.26 -17.41 -5.88
C GLY A 91 9.23 -16.51 -6.55
N GLU A 92 7.94 -16.61 -6.23
CA GLU A 92 6.90 -15.75 -6.82
C GLU A 92 7.01 -14.29 -6.38
N GLN A 93 7.37 -14.05 -5.11
CA GLN A 93 7.66 -12.70 -4.61
C GLN A 93 8.90 -12.11 -5.31
N GLY A 94 9.94 -12.92 -5.46
CA GLY A 94 11.16 -12.54 -6.18
C GLY A 94 10.90 -12.23 -7.66
N ILE A 95 10.08 -13.04 -8.35
CA ILE A 95 9.69 -12.78 -9.75
C ILE A 95 8.92 -11.47 -9.85
N PHE A 96 7.94 -11.24 -8.98
CA PHE A 96 7.17 -9.99 -9.00
C PHE A 96 8.06 -8.77 -8.80
N VAL A 97 8.98 -8.80 -7.83
CA VAL A 97 9.91 -7.69 -7.59
C VAL A 97 10.90 -7.52 -8.73
N ALA A 98 11.39 -8.61 -9.33
CA ALA A 98 12.24 -8.55 -10.52
C ALA A 98 11.50 -7.92 -11.72
N ASP A 99 10.21 -8.22 -11.88
CA ASP A 99 9.38 -7.62 -12.93
C ASP A 99 9.18 -6.12 -12.71
N LEU A 100 8.91 -5.72 -11.47
CA LEU A 100 8.82 -4.30 -11.13
C LEU A 100 10.16 -3.58 -11.35
N ASP A 101 11.29 -4.20 -10.98
CA ASP A 101 12.63 -3.65 -11.18
C ASP A 101 12.90 -3.40 -12.67
N ALA A 102 12.62 -4.39 -13.53
CA ALA A 102 12.74 -4.26 -14.98
C ALA A 102 11.87 -3.13 -15.57
N ILE A 103 10.69 -2.89 -14.99
CA ILE A 103 9.78 -1.81 -15.41
C ILE A 103 10.32 -0.45 -14.97
N VAL A 104 10.63 -0.26 -13.69
CA VAL A 104 10.99 1.06 -13.13
C VAL A 104 12.38 1.55 -13.52
N THR A 105 13.23 0.62 -13.97
CA THR A 105 14.57 0.92 -14.51
C THR A 105 14.57 1.07 -16.04
N TYR A 106 13.42 0.88 -16.71
CA TYR A 106 13.32 1.07 -18.15
C TYR A 106 13.62 2.53 -18.55
N PRO A 107 14.51 2.77 -19.53
CA PRO A 107 14.87 4.13 -19.95
C PRO A 107 13.66 4.93 -20.42
N LEU A 108 13.55 6.19 -19.99
CA LEU A 108 12.47 7.10 -20.38
C LEU A 108 11.07 6.50 -20.15
N LEU A 109 10.89 5.74 -19.07
CA LEU A 109 9.63 5.07 -18.73
C LEU A 109 8.44 6.04 -18.78
N ASN A 110 8.59 7.22 -18.17
CA ASN A 110 7.51 8.21 -18.07
C ASN A 110 7.07 8.71 -19.44
N GLU A 111 8.03 9.11 -20.27
CA GLU A 111 7.82 9.61 -21.61
C GLU A 111 7.25 8.52 -22.53
N THR A 112 7.76 7.29 -22.38
CA THR A 112 7.35 6.15 -23.19
C THR A 112 5.90 5.78 -22.90
N LEU A 113 5.52 5.62 -21.63
CA LEU A 113 4.13 5.29 -21.26
C LEU A 113 3.15 6.42 -21.62
N LEU A 114 3.58 7.68 -21.49
CA LEU A 114 2.77 8.83 -21.92
C LEU A 114 2.59 8.88 -23.45
N ALA A 115 3.64 8.55 -24.21
CA ALA A 115 3.56 8.47 -25.66
C ALA A 115 2.64 7.34 -26.13
N LEU A 116 2.72 6.16 -25.50
CA LEU A 116 1.87 5.00 -25.81
C LEU A 116 0.39 5.26 -25.53
N THR A 117 0.07 5.89 -24.40
CA THR A 117 -1.32 6.29 -24.08
C THR A 117 -1.89 7.34 -25.03
N SER A 118 -1.01 8.13 -25.66
CA SER A 118 -1.37 9.14 -26.67
C SER A 118 -1.30 8.60 -28.11
N SER A 119 -1.16 7.27 -28.30
CA SER A 119 -0.99 6.61 -29.60
C SER A 119 0.16 7.17 -30.46
N ARG A 120 1.18 7.74 -29.82
CA ARG A 120 2.38 8.25 -30.51
C ARG A 120 3.34 7.10 -30.81
N GLN A 121 4.01 7.18 -31.95
CA GLN A 121 5.02 6.21 -32.31
C GLN A 121 6.25 6.36 -31.40
N THR A 122 6.54 5.33 -30.62
CA THR A 122 7.69 5.25 -29.70
C THR A 122 8.15 3.80 -29.61
N THR A 123 9.35 3.56 -29.08
CA THR A 123 9.79 2.22 -28.69
C THR A 123 8.84 1.70 -27.61
N ASN A 124 8.29 0.50 -27.82
CA ASN A 124 7.28 -0.06 -26.94
C ASN A 124 7.90 -1.18 -26.09
N PRO A 125 8.00 -1.02 -24.75
CA PRO A 125 8.62 -2.00 -23.87
C PRO A 125 7.86 -3.33 -23.84
N PHE A 126 6.58 -3.35 -24.23
CA PHE A 126 5.80 -4.59 -24.37
C PHE A 126 6.22 -5.45 -25.56
N TYR A 127 7.12 -4.96 -26.43
CA TYR A 127 7.71 -5.73 -27.54
C TYR A 127 9.25 -5.76 -27.46
N ASP A 128 9.84 -5.19 -26.41
CA ASP A 128 11.26 -5.24 -26.17
C ASP A 128 11.61 -6.57 -25.50
N LYS A 129 12.39 -7.42 -26.18
CA LYS A 129 12.73 -8.77 -25.70
C LYS A 129 13.33 -8.80 -24.29
N GLN A 130 13.94 -7.70 -23.83
CA GLN A 130 14.55 -7.64 -22.50
C GLN A 130 13.51 -7.51 -21.38
N VAL A 131 12.42 -6.78 -21.62
CA VAL A 131 11.45 -6.39 -20.58
C VAL A 131 10.00 -6.79 -20.90
N GLU A 132 9.71 -7.26 -22.12
CA GLU A 132 8.39 -7.66 -22.61
C GLU A 132 7.69 -8.59 -21.63
N SER A 133 8.43 -9.59 -21.13
CA SER A 133 7.86 -10.60 -20.24
C SER A 133 7.43 -10.00 -18.89
N SER A 134 8.17 -9.03 -18.38
CA SER A 134 7.87 -8.32 -17.13
C SER A 134 6.68 -7.39 -17.30
N PHE A 135 6.68 -6.57 -18.36
CA PHE A 135 5.54 -5.71 -18.69
C PHE A 135 4.25 -6.52 -18.90
N THR A 136 4.34 -7.65 -19.62
CA THR A 136 3.18 -8.50 -19.88
C THR A 136 2.67 -9.20 -18.62
N ARG A 137 3.55 -9.63 -17.71
CA ARG A 137 3.13 -10.23 -16.43
C ARG A 137 2.47 -9.24 -15.49
N VAL A 138 2.98 -8.01 -15.43
CA VAL A 138 2.45 -6.97 -14.53
C VAL A 138 1.18 -6.32 -15.07
N PHE A 139 1.17 -5.92 -16.35
CA PHE A 139 0.08 -5.14 -16.94
C PHE A 139 -0.84 -5.93 -17.86
N GLY A 140 -0.45 -7.13 -18.29
CA GLY A 140 -1.16 -7.91 -19.30
C GLY A 140 -0.73 -7.59 -20.74
N LYS A 141 -1.47 -8.13 -21.71
CA LYS A 141 -1.15 -8.00 -23.14
C LYS A 141 -1.22 -6.54 -23.62
N PRO A 142 -0.31 -6.09 -24.50
CA PRO A 142 -0.28 -4.71 -24.99
C PRO A 142 -1.56 -4.35 -25.76
N ASN A 143 -2.21 -3.28 -25.31
CA ASN A 143 -3.33 -2.59 -25.97
C ASN A 143 -3.52 -1.21 -25.31
N ASP A 144 -4.41 -0.38 -25.86
CA ASP A 144 -4.63 0.98 -25.36
C ASP A 144 -5.05 1.02 -23.88
N ALA A 145 -5.82 0.03 -23.41
CA ALA A 145 -6.21 -0.03 -22.01
C ALA A 145 -5.03 -0.39 -21.11
N THR A 146 -4.18 -1.34 -21.50
CA THR A 146 -3.00 -1.71 -20.68
C THR A 146 -1.94 -0.61 -20.66
N TYR A 147 -1.84 0.21 -21.71
CA TYR A 147 -0.99 1.42 -21.66
C TYR A 147 -1.51 2.45 -20.67
N ARG A 148 -2.83 2.68 -20.61
CA ARG A 148 -3.44 3.58 -19.62
C ARG A 148 -3.21 3.09 -18.19
N VAL A 149 -3.46 1.81 -17.96
CA VAL A 149 -3.19 1.15 -16.67
C VAL A 149 -1.72 1.31 -16.28
N ALA A 150 -0.79 0.97 -17.18
CA ALA A 150 0.65 1.09 -16.91
C ALA A 150 1.05 2.54 -16.60
N ASN A 151 0.49 3.50 -17.32
CA ASN A 151 0.77 4.91 -17.11
C ASN A 151 0.26 5.43 -15.75
N GLY A 152 -0.90 4.94 -15.27
CA GLY A 152 -1.42 5.29 -13.95
C GLY A 152 -0.70 4.56 -12.81
N GLN A 153 -0.39 3.27 -12.99
CA GLN A 153 0.26 2.44 -11.98
C GLN A 153 1.75 2.78 -11.75
N LYS A 154 2.44 3.38 -12.74
CA LYS A 154 3.88 3.67 -12.65
C LYS A 154 4.28 4.47 -11.41
N HIS A 155 3.41 5.37 -10.94
CA HIS A 155 3.68 6.20 -9.76
C HIS A 155 3.89 5.36 -8.51
N ALA A 156 3.03 4.35 -8.30
CA ALA A 156 3.17 3.41 -7.20
C ALA A 156 4.48 2.60 -7.31
N TYR A 157 4.74 2.01 -8.48
CA TYR A 157 5.90 1.13 -8.66
C TYR A 157 7.22 1.87 -8.56
N VAL A 158 7.37 3.03 -9.23
CA VAL A 158 8.61 3.81 -9.19
C VAL A 158 8.94 4.24 -7.76
N VAL A 159 7.96 4.69 -6.99
CA VAL A 159 8.20 5.17 -5.63
C VAL A 159 8.42 4.00 -4.67
N PHE A 160 7.61 2.95 -4.77
CA PHE A 160 7.74 1.76 -3.93
C PHE A 160 9.11 1.11 -4.10
N MET A 161 9.55 0.91 -5.34
CA MET A 161 10.86 0.31 -5.61
C MET A 161 11.99 1.20 -5.09
N ARG A 162 11.83 2.53 -5.09
CA ARG A 162 12.88 3.46 -4.65
C ARG A 162 13.07 3.35 -3.15
N VAL A 163 11.95 3.39 -2.43
CA VAL A 163 11.92 3.19 -0.98
C VAL A 163 12.48 1.81 -0.63
N LEU A 164 12.11 0.76 -1.40
CA LEU A 164 12.63 -0.59 -1.20
C LEU A 164 14.15 -0.66 -1.38
N CYS A 165 14.71 -0.04 -2.43
CA CYS A 165 16.16 0.02 -2.66
C CYS A 165 16.90 0.70 -1.50
N ILE A 166 16.40 1.83 -1.01
CA ILE A 166 16.99 2.54 0.14
C ILE A 166 16.96 1.66 1.39
N LEU A 167 15.80 1.05 1.68
CA LEU A 167 15.63 0.16 2.83
C LEU A 167 16.52 -1.08 2.73
N GLN A 168 16.70 -1.61 1.52
CA GLN A 168 17.60 -2.74 1.27
C GLN A 168 19.06 -2.38 1.53
N GLU A 169 19.52 -1.20 1.11
CA GLU A 169 20.88 -0.74 1.42
C GLU A 169 21.08 -0.54 2.93
N ARG A 170 20.08 0.00 3.63
CA ARG A 170 20.09 0.10 5.11
C ARG A 170 20.15 -1.28 5.77
N TRP A 171 19.36 -2.24 5.28
CA TRP A 171 19.39 -3.64 5.74
C TRP A 171 20.76 -4.30 5.55
N LYS A 172 21.38 -4.11 4.38
CA LYS A 172 22.74 -4.59 4.09
C LYS A 172 23.79 -3.92 4.98
N ALA A 173 23.64 -2.63 5.28
CA ALA A 173 24.56 -1.92 6.16
C ALA A 173 24.45 -2.41 7.62
N GLU A 174 23.23 -2.56 8.14
CA GLU A 174 22.98 -3.06 9.50
C GLU A 174 23.42 -4.52 9.68
N SER A 175 23.26 -5.37 8.67
CA SER A 175 23.70 -6.78 8.75
C SER A 175 25.23 -6.91 8.81
N LYS A 176 25.96 -5.96 8.23
CA LYS A 176 27.43 -5.85 8.31
C LYS A 176 27.90 -5.23 9.62
N SER A 177 27.14 -4.30 10.20
CA SER A 177 27.44 -3.70 11.49
C SER A 177 26.78 -4.49 12.63
N ARG A 178 27.48 -5.46 13.25
CA ARG A 178 27.08 -6.13 14.50
C ARG A 178 27.04 -5.18 15.72
N LYS A 179 26.38 -4.03 15.63
CA LYS A 179 26.10 -3.16 16.78
C LYS A 179 24.61 -2.83 16.78
N SER A 180 23.91 -3.38 17.77
CA SER A 180 22.53 -2.99 18.06
C SER A 180 22.51 -1.50 18.43
N ILE A 181 22.07 -0.66 17.51
CA ILE A 181 21.72 0.72 17.84
C ILE A 181 20.38 0.60 18.56
N ARG A 182 20.39 0.75 19.90
CA ARG A 182 19.18 1.04 20.66
C ARG A 182 18.93 2.53 20.51
N PHE A 183 17.80 2.89 19.93
CA PHE A 183 17.29 4.25 19.99
C PHE A 183 16.69 4.46 21.38
N GLU A 184 17.28 5.35 22.20
CA GLU A 184 16.89 5.63 23.59
C GLU A 184 15.82 6.73 23.73
N THR A 185 15.39 7.34 22.64
CA THR A 185 14.24 8.24 22.60
C THR A 185 13.54 8.03 21.28
N ASP A 186 12.32 7.51 21.35
CA ASP A 186 11.40 7.27 20.23
C ASP A 186 10.33 8.38 20.28
N PRO A 187 10.55 9.54 19.65
CA PRO A 187 9.58 10.62 19.66
C PRO A 187 8.66 10.40 18.45
N GLU A 188 7.43 10.00 18.78
CA GLU A 188 6.20 10.03 17.96
C GLU A 188 5.79 8.78 17.17
N TRP A 189 6.58 7.70 17.10
CA TRP A 189 6.11 6.46 16.46
C TRP A 189 6.50 5.18 17.21
N GLN A 190 6.13 5.10 18.49
CA GLN A 190 6.11 3.81 19.19
C GLN A 190 5.01 2.89 18.61
N PRO A 191 5.36 1.67 18.17
CA PRO A 191 4.45 0.65 17.70
C PRO A 191 3.80 -0.04 18.91
N ASP A 192 2.90 0.67 19.56
CA ASP A 192 1.78 0.01 20.24
C ASP A 192 0.79 -0.37 19.15
N ASP A 193 0.15 -1.55 19.22
CA ASP A 193 -0.66 -2.33 18.23
C ASP A 193 -1.74 -1.57 17.41
N ARG A 194 -1.42 -0.37 16.96
CA ARG A 194 -2.27 0.66 16.40
C ARG A 194 -1.96 0.70 14.92
N VAL A 195 -2.90 0.20 14.11
CA VAL A 195 -2.92 0.48 12.68
C VAL A 195 -3.15 1.99 12.55
N VAL A 196 -2.18 2.73 12.02
CA VAL A 196 -2.31 4.17 11.80
C VAL A 196 -2.50 4.42 10.30
N LEU A 197 -3.55 5.16 9.97
CA LEU A 197 -3.70 5.84 8.70
C LEU A 197 -4.13 7.27 9.01
N PHE A 198 -3.17 8.15 9.29
CA PHE A 198 -3.32 9.62 9.27
C PHE A 198 -1.99 10.31 9.01
N GLN A 199 -1.93 11.19 8.00
CA GLN A 199 -1.35 12.53 8.17
C GLN A 199 -1.78 13.54 7.10
N GLU A 200 -1.97 14.76 7.56
CA GLU A 200 -2.19 16.01 6.83
C GLU A 200 -0.89 16.41 6.09
N PHE A 201 -0.91 16.46 4.75
CA PHE A 201 0.17 17.01 3.94
C PHE A 201 -0.34 18.22 3.16
N TYR A 202 0.37 19.34 3.30
CA TYR A 202 0.26 20.63 2.59
C TYR A 202 -1.17 21.13 2.20
N GLN A 203 -1.60 22.23 2.83
CA GLN A 203 -2.94 22.85 2.75
C GLN A 203 -4.10 22.06 3.39
N GLY A 204 -3.99 21.74 4.68
CA GLY A 204 -5.13 21.79 5.62
C GLY A 204 -6.37 20.93 5.34
N ASN A 205 -6.31 19.93 4.46
CA ASN A 205 -7.43 19.03 4.19
C ASN A 205 -7.28 17.73 4.96
N ARG A 206 -8.24 17.46 5.85
CA ARG A 206 -8.35 16.24 6.70
C ARG A 206 -9.63 15.48 6.39
N THR A 207 -9.89 15.15 5.13
CA THR A 207 -11.10 14.40 4.77
C THR A 207 -10.73 13.07 4.13
N TRP A 208 -11.16 11.99 4.78
CA TRP A 208 -10.93 10.61 4.33
C TRP A 208 -12.01 10.21 3.33
N VAL A 209 -11.58 9.82 2.14
CA VAL A 209 -12.37 8.98 1.24
C VAL A 209 -11.83 7.56 1.41
N LEU A 210 -12.67 6.61 1.81
CA LEU A 210 -12.30 5.19 1.75
C LEU A 210 -12.09 4.83 0.28
N LEU A 211 -10.86 4.49 -0.07
CA LEU A 211 -10.52 4.04 -1.41
C LEU A 211 -10.42 2.52 -1.43
N ASP A 212 -10.27 1.96 -2.63
CA ASP A 212 -10.30 0.51 -2.80
C ASP A 212 -9.13 -0.18 -2.12
N PHE A 213 -7.97 0.49 -2.03
CA PHE A 213 -6.84 0.01 -1.24
C PHE A 213 -7.18 -0.16 0.24
N ASP A 214 -7.86 0.82 0.85
CA ASP A 214 -8.26 0.74 2.27
C ASP A 214 -9.21 -0.43 2.49
N ARG A 215 -10.21 -0.60 1.61
CA ARG A 215 -11.16 -1.73 1.65
C ARG A 215 -10.46 -3.08 1.53
N TYR A 216 -9.43 -3.14 0.69
CA TYR A 216 -8.65 -4.34 0.48
C TYR A 216 -7.80 -4.70 1.70
N ILE A 217 -7.11 -3.73 2.33
CA ILE A 217 -6.38 -3.92 3.59
C ILE A 217 -7.34 -4.41 4.68
N LEU A 218 -8.53 -3.81 4.78
CA LEU A 218 -9.58 -4.24 5.72
C LEU A 218 -10.05 -5.66 5.47
N ALA A 219 -10.14 -6.09 4.22
CA ALA A 219 -10.52 -7.45 3.87
C ALA A 219 -9.44 -8.48 4.26
N GLN A 220 -8.16 -8.09 4.19
CA GLN A 220 -7.03 -8.96 4.52
C GLN A 220 -6.77 -9.10 6.01
N TRP A 221 -6.80 -7.99 6.76
CA TRP A 221 -6.48 -8.00 8.18
C TRP A 221 -7.67 -8.35 9.07
N ARG A 222 -8.80 -8.81 8.48
CA ARG A 222 -10.06 -9.14 9.14
C ARG A 222 -9.82 -9.88 10.45
N PRO A 223 -9.93 -9.18 11.58
CA PRO A 223 -9.64 -9.82 12.83
C PRO A 223 -10.97 -10.09 13.52
N ARG A 224 -11.19 -11.34 13.88
CA ARG A 224 -12.14 -11.64 14.96
C ARG A 224 -11.56 -11.06 16.24
N GLY A 225 -11.90 -9.80 16.54
CA GLY A 225 -11.54 -9.13 17.79
C GLY A 225 -10.21 -8.37 17.82
N SER A 226 -9.68 -7.89 16.69
CA SER A 226 -8.55 -6.94 16.75
C SER A 226 -9.12 -5.53 16.86
N GLU A 227 -8.72 -4.90 17.95
CA GLU A 227 -8.98 -3.51 18.25
C GLU A 227 -8.17 -2.63 17.28
N VAL A 228 -8.90 -2.14 16.28
CA VAL A 228 -8.79 -0.80 15.69
C VAL A 228 -7.81 -0.60 14.50
N ILE A 229 -8.42 -0.19 13.37
CA ILE A 229 -7.84 0.37 12.12
C ILE A 229 -7.29 1.79 12.28
N PHE A 230 -7.50 2.36 13.46
CA PHE A 230 -7.14 3.69 13.90
C PHE A 230 -6.37 3.55 15.21
N GLY A 231 -5.57 4.55 15.58
CA GLY A 231 -5.04 4.58 16.94
C GLY A 231 -6.17 4.58 17.98
N ALA A 232 -6.06 3.73 19.01
CA ALA A 232 -7.07 3.61 20.08
C ALA A 232 -7.46 4.98 20.68
N SER A 233 -6.50 5.88 20.86
CA SER A 233 -6.74 7.25 21.34
C SER A 233 -7.59 8.11 20.40
N PHE A 234 -7.48 7.92 19.09
CA PHE A 234 -8.30 8.61 18.10
C PHE A 234 -9.74 8.11 18.12
N VAL A 235 -9.93 6.79 18.20
CA VAL A 235 -11.26 6.18 18.29
C VAL A 235 -11.95 6.54 19.57
N GLU A 236 -11.27 6.45 20.71
CA GLU A 236 -11.83 6.89 21.97
C GLU A 236 -12.25 8.36 21.91
N LYS A 237 -11.42 9.24 21.35
CA LYS A 237 -11.75 10.66 21.22
C LYS A 237 -13.00 10.88 20.35
N LYS A 238 -13.13 10.12 19.27
CA LYS A 238 -14.25 10.22 18.32
C LYS A 238 -15.53 9.58 18.89
N MET A 239 -15.43 8.45 19.58
CA MET A 239 -16.52 7.81 20.31
C MET A 239 -17.02 8.68 21.46
N ARG A 240 -16.13 9.34 22.22
CA ARG A 240 -16.51 10.38 23.20
C ARG A 240 -17.24 11.56 22.55
N ALA A 241 -16.90 11.86 21.30
CA ALA A 241 -17.61 12.86 20.51
C ALA A 241 -18.91 12.32 19.87
N GLY A 242 -19.33 11.09 20.18
CA GLY A 242 -20.60 10.49 19.77
C GLY A 242 -20.60 9.81 18.39
N MET A 243 -19.43 9.51 17.84
CA MET A 243 -19.27 8.78 16.58
C MET A 243 -19.21 7.27 16.83
N GLN A 244 -19.81 6.46 15.95
CA GLN A 244 -19.83 5.00 16.07
C GLN A 244 -18.85 4.32 15.10
N LEU A 245 -18.53 3.05 15.40
CA LEU A 245 -17.76 2.18 14.51
C LEU A 245 -18.70 1.26 13.74
N CYS A 246 -18.39 1.01 12.47
CA CYS A 246 -19.04 -0.01 11.67
C CYS A 246 -18.79 -1.38 12.32
N ALA A 247 -19.88 -2.06 12.68
CA ALA A 247 -19.87 -3.36 13.35
C ALA A 247 -19.18 -4.47 12.53
N TRP A 248 -19.03 -4.26 11.23
CA TRP A 248 -18.33 -5.21 10.35
C TRP A 248 -16.88 -4.83 10.08
N CYS A 249 -16.65 -3.65 9.49
CA CYS A 249 -15.32 -3.28 8.99
C CYS A 249 -14.54 -2.37 9.92
N GLY A 250 -15.07 -1.99 11.09
CA GLY A 250 -14.39 -1.13 12.05
C GLY A 250 -14.14 0.31 11.59
N MET A 251 -14.72 0.76 10.48
CA MET A 251 -14.66 2.16 10.06
C MET A 251 -15.37 3.06 11.07
N ILE A 252 -14.82 4.23 11.38
CA ILE A 252 -15.45 5.22 12.24
C ILE A 252 -16.27 6.24 11.46
N GLU A 253 -17.41 6.64 12.02
CA GLU A 253 -18.20 7.75 11.50
C GLU A 253 -17.37 9.04 11.40
N GLN A 254 -17.58 9.79 10.32
CA GLN A 254 -17.03 11.13 10.12
C GLN A 254 -17.98 12.20 10.67
N GLN A 255 -19.27 11.90 10.74
CA GLN A 255 -20.33 12.72 11.34
C GLN A 255 -21.25 11.82 12.16
N ARG A 256 -21.83 12.35 13.25
CA ARG A 256 -22.77 11.57 14.07
C ARG A 256 -23.93 11.04 13.23
N ASN A 257 -24.28 9.77 13.40
CA ASN A 257 -25.37 9.11 12.69
C ASN A 257 -25.17 9.06 11.16
N GLN A 258 -23.93 9.05 10.70
CA GLN A 258 -23.60 8.86 9.29
C GLN A 258 -23.91 7.43 8.83
N PHE A 259 -23.69 6.44 9.71
CA PHE A 259 -23.95 5.06 9.37
C PHE A 259 -25.43 4.74 9.49
N THR A 260 -25.87 3.83 8.63
CA THR A 260 -27.24 3.35 8.71
C THR A 260 -27.33 2.39 9.89
N GLN A 261 -28.28 2.65 10.80
CA GLN A 261 -28.59 1.78 11.92
C GLN A 261 -29.52 0.67 11.43
N PHE A 262 -29.12 -0.57 11.60
CA PHE A 262 -29.90 -1.73 11.14
C PHE A 262 -30.48 -2.53 12.30
N VAL A 263 -29.76 -2.66 13.41
CA VAL A 263 -30.22 -3.32 14.66
C VAL A 263 -29.86 -2.40 15.85
N GLU A 264 -30.55 -2.54 16.98
CA GLU A 264 -30.45 -1.64 18.15
C GLU A 264 -28.99 -1.30 18.56
N ASP A 265 -28.04 -2.23 18.42
CA ASP A 265 -26.64 -2.04 18.81
C ASP A 265 -25.59 -2.12 17.68
N LYS A 266 -25.99 -2.35 16.42
CA LYS A 266 -25.05 -2.52 15.30
C LYS A 266 -25.33 -1.50 14.18
N VAL A 267 -24.33 -0.67 13.89
CA VAL A 267 -24.31 0.20 12.71
C VAL A 267 -23.32 -0.32 11.68
N VAL A 268 -23.60 -0.11 10.40
CA VAL A 268 -22.66 -0.48 9.33
C VAL A 268 -22.58 0.63 8.30
N CYS A 269 -21.40 0.76 7.69
CA CYS A 269 -21.11 1.86 6.80
C CYS A 269 -21.59 1.67 5.36
N SER A 270 -21.98 0.45 4.99
CA SER A 270 -22.47 0.15 3.65
C SER A 270 -23.35 -1.11 3.64
N PRO A 271 -24.24 -1.26 2.63
CA PRO A 271 -25.02 -2.49 2.44
C PRO A 271 -24.16 -3.75 2.29
N GLN A 272 -22.95 -3.65 1.73
CA GLN A 272 -22.03 -4.78 1.62
C GLN A 272 -21.49 -5.21 2.99
N CYS A 273 -21.21 -4.25 3.87
CA CYS A 273 -20.81 -4.56 5.25
C CYS A 273 -21.94 -5.24 6.02
N TRP A 274 -23.19 -4.87 5.75
CA TRP A 274 -24.38 -5.53 6.30
C TRP A 274 -24.48 -6.99 5.85
N GLN A 275 -24.45 -7.25 4.53
CA GLN A 275 -24.54 -8.61 3.99
C GLN A 275 -23.45 -9.53 4.55
N MET A 276 -22.24 -8.99 4.71
CA MET A 276 -21.11 -9.74 5.25
C MET A 276 -21.26 -10.02 6.75
N LEU A 277 -21.83 -9.08 7.51
CA LEU A 277 -22.14 -9.23 8.93
C LEU A 277 -23.21 -10.30 9.14
N GLU A 278 -24.31 -10.27 8.38
CA GLU A 278 -25.37 -11.30 8.42
C GLU A 278 -24.83 -12.70 8.09
N GLY A 279 -24.04 -12.82 7.00
CA GLY A 279 -23.44 -14.10 6.60
C GLY A 279 -22.38 -14.63 7.57
N SER A 280 -21.89 -13.80 8.50
CA SER A 280 -21.00 -14.21 9.58
C SER A 280 -21.75 -14.72 10.81
N ASP A 281 -22.89 -14.09 11.16
CA ASP A 281 -23.74 -14.48 12.29
C ASP A 281 -24.44 -15.84 12.02
N GLU A 282 -24.78 -16.16 10.76
CA GLU A 282 -25.35 -17.47 10.39
C GLU A 282 -24.35 -18.64 10.53
N LYS A 283 -23.07 -18.41 10.23
CA LYS A 283 -22.02 -19.45 10.35
C LYS A 283 -21.70 -19.81 11.80
N SER A 284 -21.96 -18.93 12.76
CA SER A 284 -21.83 -19.22 14.20
C SER A 284 -22.95 -20.12 14.74
N ILE A 285 -24.08 -20.25 14.04
CA ILE A 285 -25.23 -21.05 14.50
C ILE A 285 -25.17 -22.48 13.96
N SER A 286 -24.48 -22.73 12.84
CA SER A 286 -24.39 -24.07 12.21
C SER A 286 -23.30 -25.00 12.78
N THR A 287 -22.57 -24.59 13.81
CA THR A 287 -21.54 -25.41 14.49
C THR A 287 -21.86 -25.69 15.96
N GLY A 288 -23.12 -25.58 16.36
CA GLY A 288 -23.62 -26.00 17.68
C GLY A 288 -24.14 -27.42 17.68
#